data_AF-A0A183DUD7-F1
#
_entry.id   AF-A0A183DUD7-F1
#
_cell.length_a   1.000
_cell.length_b   1.000
_cell.length_c   1.000
_cell.angle_alpha   90.00
_cell.angle_beta   90.00
_cell.angle_gamma   90.00
#
_symmetry.space_group_name_H-M   'P 1'
#
loop_
_entity.id
_entity.type
_entity.pdbx_description
1 polymer ?
#
loop_
_entity_poly.entity_id
_entity_poly.type
_entity_poly.pdbx_seq_one_letter_code
_entity_poly.pdbx_strand_id
1 'polypeptide(L)'
;MLLLSLVLMVAATKPENECEPWTVHGTEMSEGYLTSPNYPLPYPPNQDCLFNLTASPELVIHLTFTHFELEARIARSNQCLNDYLIVTVVDRQGREHIGERFCGTQLPAPLHTMQSFIYIRFHSSHTHHYSGFRIRYQFLPEAPANATGKSGKEWPTPPSQMSPILPGIESTGKEFYRTLLEKVSESSTTYRAIICRAYAT
;
A
#
# COMPACT_ATOMS: atom_id res chain seq x y z
N MET A 1 -38.96 12.10 -51.26
CA MET A 1 -39.29 11.67 -49.89
C MET A 1 -38.00 11.16 -49.25
N LEU A 2 -37.27 12.06 -48.59
CA LEU A 2 -36.05 11.74 -47.84
C LEU A 2 -36.46 11.20 -46.47
N LEU A 3 -36.23 9.92 -46.22
CA LEU A 3 -36.27 9.36 -44.87
C LEU A 3 -34.86 9.44 -44.29
N LEU A 4 -34.60 10.51 -43.52
CA LEU A 4 -33.48 10.54 -42.58
C LEU A 4 -33.78 9.51 -41.48
N SER A 5 -33.14 8.34 -41.56
CA SER A 5 -33.05 7.44 -40.41
C SER A 5 -32.08 8.03 -39.41
N LEU A 6 -32.63 8.62 -38.35
CA LEU A 6 -31.91 9.08 -37.18
C LEU A 6 -31.28 7.86 -36.50
N VAL A 7 -29.97 7.65 -36.67
CA VAL A 7 -29.22 6.69 -35.86
C VAL A 7 -29.15 7.29 -34.45
N LEU A 8 -29.96 6.75 -33.54
CA LEU A 8 -29.86 7.06 -32.12
C LEU A 8 -28.52 6.50 -31.63
N MET A 9 -27.49 7.32 -31.60
CA MET A 9 -26.30 7.05 -30.80
C MET A 9 -26.72 7.15 -29.34
N VAL A 10 -27.22 6.05 -28.77
CA VAL A 10 -27.23 5.91 -27.32
C VAL A 10 -25.76 5.78 -26.92
N ALA A 11 -25.14 6.91 -26.58
CA ALA A 11 -23.87 6.87 -25.88
C ALA A 11 -24.15 6.15 -24.56
N ALA A 12 -23.62 4.94 -24.41
CA ALA A 12 -23.59 4.27 -23.11
C ALA A 12 -22.80 5.17 -22.16
N THR A 13 -23.50 5.80 -21.22
CA THR A 13 -22.88 6.56 -20.15
C THR A 13 -22.31 5.55 -19.16
N LYS A 14 -21.03 5.68 -18.82
CA LYS A 14 -20.40 4.82 -17.81
C LYS A 14 -21.19 4.96 -16.49
N PRO A 15 -21.57 3.86 -15.82
CA PRO A 15 -22.29 3.97 -14.56
C PRO A 15 -21.42 4.66 -13.51
N GLU A 16 -22.05 5.55 -12.74
CA GLU A 16 -21.46 6.51 -11.80
C GLU A 16 -20.65 5.87 -10.64
N ASN A 17 -20.58 4.53 -10.59
CA ASN A 17 -20.01 3.73 -9.50
C ASN A 17 -18.90 2.77 -9.95
N GLU A 18 -18.47 2.82 -11.21
CA GLU A 18 -17.35 2.02 -11.70
C GLU A 18 -16.05 2.82 -11.61
N CYS A 19 -15.03 2.26 -10.97
CA CYS A 19 -13.72 2.91 -10.94
C CYS A 19 -13.16 3.11 -12.36
N GLU A 20 -12.60 4.30 -12.59
CA GLU A 20 -11.78 4.59 -13.75
C GLU A 20 -10.33 4.16 -13.48
N PRO A 21 -9.58 3.72 -14.51
CA PRO A 21 -8.14 3.64 -14.40
C PRO A 21 -7.60 5.02 -13.99
N TRP A 22 -6.92 5.05 -12.85
CA TRP A 22 -6.37 6.29 -12.33
C TRP A 22 -4.86 6.28 -12.51
N THR A 23 -4.31 7.33 -13.12
CA THR A 23 -2.85 7.42 -13.35
C THR A 23 -2.30 8.68 -12.72
N VAL A 24 -1.25 8.53 -11.92
CA VAL A 24 -0.51 9.62 -11.29
C VAL A 24 0.91 9.66 -11.83
N HIS A 25 1.33 10.84 -12.27
CA HIS A 25 2.69 11.09 -12.71
C HIS A 25 3.39 12.03 -11.71
N GLY A 26 4.40 11.52 -11.01
CA GLY A 26 5.25 12.28 -10.10
C GLY A 26 6.51 12.77 -10.77
N THR A 27 6.55 14.03 -11.18
CA THR A 27 7.75 14.64 -11.78
C THR A 27 8.70 15.25 -10.75
N GLU A 28 8.22 15.45 -9.53
CA GLU A 28 8.93 16.04 -8.40
C GLU A 28 8.49 15.39 -7.08
N MET A 29 9.19 15.71 -5.99
CA MET A 29 8.82 15.25 -4.66
C MET A 29 7.41 15.74 -4.31
N SER A 30 6.51 14.79 -4.12
CA SER A 30 5.11 15.08 -3.84
C SER A 30 4.46 13.88 -3.16
N GLU A 31 3.28 14.13 -2.60
CA GLU A 31 2.49 13.09 -1.96
C GLU A 31 1.02 13.29 -2.26
N GLY A 32 0.27 12.21 -2.09
CA GLY A 32 -1.18 12.25 -2.19
C GLY A 32 -1.80 10.99 -1.62
N TYR A 33 -3.10 10.84 -1.89
CA TYR A 33 -3.87 9.71 -1.40
C TYR A 33 -4.59 9.00 -2.54
N LEU A 34 -4.63 7.67 -2.43
CA LEU A 34 -5.47 6.78 -3.21
C LEU A 34 -6.51 6.18 -2.27
N THR A 35 -7.75 6.11 -2.73
CA THR A 35 -8.83 5.51 -1.96
C THR A 35 -9.63 4.55 -2.81
N SER A 36 -10.27 3.59 -2.17
CA SER A 36 -11.38 2.86 -2.79
C SER A 36 -12.50 3.82 -3.20
N PRO A 37 -13.32 3.47 -4.19
CA PRO A 37 -14.52 4.25 -4.51
C PRO A 37 -15.37 4.47 -3.26
N ASN A 38 -15.98 5.65 -3.15
CA ASN A 38 -16.84 6.09 -2.05
C ASN A 38 -16.20 6.24 -0.66
N TYR A 39 -14.92 5.95 -0.47
CA TYR A 39 -14.24 6.12 0.83
C TYR A 39 -14.54 7.50 1.46
N PRO A 40 -14.95 7.59 2.74
CA PRO A 40 -14.95 6.54 3.76
C PRO A 40 -16.23 5.68 3.82
N LEU A 41 -17.17 5.86 2.89
CA LEU A 41 -18.36 5.01 2.77
C LEU A 41 -18.00 3.67 2.12
N PRO A 42 -18.87 2.64 2.23
CA PRO A 42 -18.60 1.34 1.63
C PRO A 42 -18.36 1.38 0.13
N TYR A 43 -17.37 0.61 -0.34
CA TYR A 43 -17.10 0.48 -1.77
C TYR A 43 -18.22 -0.28 -2.50
N PRO A 44 -18.48 0.02 -3.79
CA PRO A 44 -19.41 -0.74 -4.62
C PRO A 44 -18.95 -2.19 -4.87
N PRO A 45 -19.84 -3.11 -5.28
CA PRO A 45 -19.48 -4.48 -5.59
C PRO A 45 -18.93 -4.53 -7.04
N ASN A 46 -18.38 -5.67 -7.43
CA ASN A 46 -17.91 -5.95 -8.79
C ASN A 46 -16.97 -4.87 -9.33
N GLN A 47 -16.14 -4.29 -8.47
CA GLN A 47 -15.14 -3.31 -8.86
C GLN A 47 -13.85 -3.99 -9.29
N ASP A 48 -13.20 -3.41 -10.29
CA ASP A 48 -11.86 -3.79 -10.70
C ASP A 48 -11.07 -2.52 -11.03
N CYS A 49 -10.58 -1.89 -9.98
CA CYS A 49 -9.90 -0.60 -10.08
C CYS A 49 -8.41 -0.81 -10.33
N LEU A 50 -7.86 -0.04 -11.27
CA LEU A 50 -6.42 0.00 -11.54
C LEU A 50 -5.88 1.40 -11.26
N PHE A 51 -4.89 1.49 -10.37
CA PHE A 51 -4.18 2.73 -10.05
C PHE A 51 -2.72 2.61 -10.50
N ASN A 52 -2.29 3.43 -11.44
CA ASN A 52 -0.94 3.47 -11.97
C ASN A 52 -0.19 4.67 -11.37
N LEU A 53 0.99 4.43 -10.81
CA LEU A 53 1.84 5.48 -10.27
C LEU A 53 3.19 5.40 -10.98
N THR A 54 3.52 6.47 -11.68
CA THR A 54 4.78 6.60 -12.42
C THR A 54 5.53 7.82 -11.89
N ALA A 55 6.79 7.65 -11.53
CA ALA A 55 7.67 8.71 -11.09
C ALA A 55 8.75 8.98 -12.16
N SER A 56 9.34 10.17 -12.15
CA SER A 56 10.58 10.44 -12.89
C SER A 56 11.72 9.47 -12.47
N PRO A 57 12.70 9.20 -13.34
CA PRO A 57 13.77 8.20 -13.07
C PRO A 57 14.56 8.39 -11.77
N GLU A 58 14.63 9.61 -11.25
CA GLU A 58 15.37 9.99 -10.04
C GLU A 58 14.52 9.86 -8.76
N LEU A 59 13.25 9.47 -8.90
CA LEU A 59 12.30 9.32 -7.82
C LEU A 59 11.87 7.86 -7.65
N VAL A 60 11.57 7.52 -6.41
CA VAL A 60 11.04 6.23 -5.98
C VAL A 60 9.67 6.40 -5.34
N ILE A 61 8.87 5.33 -5.36
CA ILE A 61 7.50 5.35 -4.87
C ILE A 61 7.42 4.64 -3.52
N HIS A 62 6.94 5.33 -2.50
CA HIS A 62 6.62 4.76 -1.19
C HIS A 62 5.11 4.76 -0.95
N LEU A 63 4.58 3.67 -0.41
CA LEU A 63 3.18 3.54 -0.03
C LEU A 63 3.04 3.33 1.48
N THR A 64 2.08 4.02 2.08
CA THR A 64 1.69 3.84 3.48
C THR A 64 0.18 3.66 3.58
N PHE A 65 -0.26 2.52 4.10
CA PHE A 65 -1.68 2.27 4.35
C PHE A 65 -2.11 3.04 5.59
N THR A 66 -3.10 3.92 5.44
CA THR A 66 -3.65 4.72 6.55
C THR A 66 -5.03 4.26 6.98
N HIS A 67 -5.71 3.48 6.13
CA HIS A 67 -6.96 2.79 6.43
C HIS A 67 -7.06 1.53 5.57
N PHE A 68 -7.59 0.44 6.14
CA PHE A 68 -7.79 -0.81 5.41
C PHE A 68 -8.89 -1.65 6.05
N GLU A 69 -9.97 -1.87 5.31
CA GLU A 69 -11.11 -2.69 5.68
C GLU A 69 -11.73 -3.26 4.40
N LEU A 70 -11.42 -4.53 4.10
CA LEU A 70 -12.01 -5.31 3.02
C LEU A 70 -12.64 -6.59 3.59
N GLU A 71 -13.42 -7.31 2.77
CA GLU A 71 -13.90 -8.64 3.13
C GLU A 71 -12.74 -9.57 3.54
N ALA A 72 -12.91 -10.31 4.64
CA ALA A 72 -11.87 -11.16 5.18
C ALA A 72 -11.60 -12.41 4.33
N ARG A 73 -10.53 -13.14 4.67
CA ARG A 73 -10.15 -14.40 4.01
C ARG A 73 -11.27 -15.43 4.10
N ILE A 74 -11.43 -16.22 3.03
CA ILE A 74 -12.37 -17.35 3.03
C ILE A 74 -11.86 -18.43 4.00
N ALA A 75 -12.69 -18.83 4.97
CA ALA A 75 -12.31 -19.73 6.06
C ALA A 75 -11.71 -21.08 5.61
N ARG A 76 -12.17 -21.63 4.47
CA ARG A 76 -11.71 -22.93 3.97
C ARG A 76 -10.33 -22.89 3.30
N SER A 77 -9.99 -21.78 2.66
CA SER A 77 -8.72 -21.63 1.91
C SER A 77 -7.71 -20.74 2.63
N ASN A 78 -8.15 -19.94 3.60
CA ASN A 78 -7.37 -18.88 4.24
C ASN A 78 -6.75 -17.92 3.21
N GLN A 79 -7.52 -17.61 2.16
CA GLN A 79 -7.10 -16.74 1.06
C GLN A 79 -8.07 -15.59 0.84
N CYS A 80 -7.54 -14.46 0.37
CA CYS A 80 -8.29 -13.29 -0.09
C CYS A 80 -8.77 -13.54 -1.52
N LEU A 81 -9.94 -14.20 -1.65
CA LEU A 81 -10.49 -14.59 -2.96
C LEU A 81 -11.64 -13.70 -3.41
N ASN A 82 -12.41 -13.13 -2.48
CA ASN A 82 -13.58 -12.30 -2.78
C ASN A 82 -13.14 -10.87 -3.05
N ASP A 83 -12.67 -10.18 -2.00
CA ASP A 83 -12.20 -8.80 -2.11
C ASP A 83 -10.71 -8.75 -1.78
N TYR A 84 -9.94 -8.04 -2.59
CA TYR A 84 -8.50 -7.94 -2.38
C TYR A 84 -7.88 -6.69 -3.00
N LEU A 85 -6.74 -6.30 -2.43
CA LEU A 85 -5.83 -5.33 -3.02
C LEU A 85 -4.48 -6.01 -3.31
N ILE A 86 -3.93 -5.77 -4.50
CA ILE A 86 -2.60 -6.24 -4.91
C ILE A 86 -1.78 -5.03 -5.33
N VAL A 87 -0.52 -4.99 -4.92
CA VAL A 87 0.47 -4.04 -5.43
C VAL A 87 1.46 -4.79 -6.30
N THR A 88 1.62 -4.36 -7.55
CA THR A 88 2.66 -4.85 -8.45
C THR A 88 3.72 -3.78 -8.60
N VAL A 89 4.98 -4.15 -8.34
CA VAL A 89 6.13 -3.27 -8.52
C VAL A 89 6.83 -3.65 -9.83
N VAL A 90 7.09 -2.69 -10.70
CA VAL A 90 7.80 -2.93 -11.96
C VAL A 90 9.22 -2.42 -11.82
N ASP A 91 10.20 -3.30 -12.03
CA ASP A 91 11.59 -2.90 -11.95
C ASP A 91 12.08 -2.19 -13.22
N ARG A 92 13.29 -1.63 -13.16
CA ARG A 92 13.92 -0.93 -14.29
C ARG A 92 14.14 -1.79 -15.53
N GLN A 93 14.07 -3.12 -15.41
CA GLN A 93 14.15 -4.05 -16.54
C GLN A 93 12.75 -4.37 -17.11
N GLY A 94 11.70 -3.78 -16.56
CA GLY A 94 10.31 -4.03 -16.95
C GLY A 94 9.74 -5.33 -16.38
N ARG A 95 10.41 -5.96 -15.39
CA ARG A 95 9.89 -7.18 -14.77
C ARG A 95 8.89 -6.82 -13.68
N GLU A 96 7.78 -7.55 -13.66
CA GLU A 96 6.71 -7.39 -12.68
C GLU A 96 6.97 -8.25 -11.45
N HIS A 97 6.95 -7.61 -10.28
CA HIS A 97 7.01 -8.25 -8.97
C HIS A 97 5.64 -8.11 -8.32
N ILE A 98 4.82 -9.14 -8.49
CA ILE A 98 3.43 -9.17 -8.01
C ILE A 98 3.44 -9.47 -6.51
N GLY A 99 2.85 -8.57 -5.72
CA GLY A 99 2.69 -8.75 -4.28
C GLY A 99 1.63 -9.80 -3.91
N GLU A 100 1.45 -10.01 -2.61
CA GLU A 100 0.35 -10.82 -2.11
C GLU A 100 -1.00 -10.10 -2.23
N ARG A 101 -2.08 -10.85 -2.01
CA ARG A 101 -3.44 -10.29 -1.89
C ARG A 101 -3.69 -9.86 -0.44
N PHE A 102 -3.96 -8.58 -0.23
CA PHE A 102 -4.37 -8.03 1.06
C PHE A 102 -5.90 -7.99 1.17
N CYS A 103 -6.43 -8.39 2.33
CA CYS A 103 -7.86 -8.31 2.65
C CYS A 103 -8.08 -8.35 4.18
N GLY A 104 -9.32 -8.21 4.63
CA GLY A 104 -9.65 -8.07 6.06
C GLY A 104 -9.37 -6.66 6.61
N THR A 105 -9.12 -6.57 7.91
CA THR A 105 -9.02 -5.29 8.64
C THR A 105 -7.62 -4.98 9.14
N GLN A 106 -6.66 -5.89 8.93
CA GLN A 106 -5.27 -5.66 9.30
C GLN A 106 -4.63 -4.72 8.27
N LEU A 107 -4.05 -3.62 8.76
CA LEU A 107 -3.27 -2.71 7.92
C LEU A 107 -2.06 -3.44 7.32
N PRO A 108 -1.90 -3.43 5.97
CA PRO A 108 -0.68 -3.90 5.34
C PRO A 108 0.53 -3.07 5.78
N ALA A 109 1.71 -3.70 5.79
CA ALA A 109 2.95 -3.00 6.09
C ALA A 109 3.23 -1.91 5.04
N PRO A 110 3.86 -0.78 5.42
CA PRO A 110 4.34 0.20 4.44
C PRO A 110 5.26 -0.45 3.40
N LEU A 111 5.12 -0.01 2.14
CA LEU A 111 5.93 -0.50 1.04
C LEU A 111 6.90 0.59 0.59
N HIS A 112 8.20 0.37 0.82
CA HIS A 112 9.28 1.25 0.40
C HIS A 112 9.96 0.64 -0.82
N THR A 113 9.66 1.15 -2.02
CA THR A 113 10.25 0.63 -3.27
C THR A 113 11.48 1.42 -3.67
N MET A 114 12.34 0.80 -4.49
CA MET A 114 13.43 1.49 -5.22
C MET A 114 13.05 1.72 -6.69
N GLN A 115 11.75 1.67 -7.00
CA GLN A 115 11.24 1.70 -8.37
C GLN A 115 10.40 2.94 -8.62
N SER A 116 10.40 3.38 -9.88
CA SER A 116 9.65 4.53 -10.37
C SER A 116 8.31 4.15 -11.00
N PHE A 117 7.95 2.86 -11.02
CA PHE A 117 6.67 2.42 -11.55
C PHE A 117 6.05 1.31 -10.70
N ILE A 118 4.82 1.56 -10.25
CA ILE A 118 3.97 0.56 -9.60
C ILE A 118 2.56 0.68 -10.15
N TYR A 119 1.79 -0.40 -10.04
CA TYR A 119 0.35 -0.31 -10.16
C TYR A 119 -0.33 -1.12 -9.06
N ILE A 120 -1.51 -0.64 -8.66
CA ILE A 120 -2.31 -1.20 -7.59
C ILE A 120 -3.63 -1.64 -8.21
N ARG A 121 -4.03 -2.88 -7.95
CA ARG A 121 -5.33 -3.42 -8.36
C ARG A 121 -6.19 -3.65 -7.14
N PHE A 122 -7.39 -3.08 -7.13
CA PHE A 122 -8.43 -3.38 -6.16
C PHE A 122 -9.57 -4.13 -6.84
N HIS A 123 -9.91 -5.29 -6.30
CA HIS A 123 -11.02 -6.11 -6.76
C HIS A 123 -12.07 -6.24 -5.65
N SER A 124 -13.34 -6.04 -5.99
CA SER A 124 -14.48 -6.36 -5.13
C SER A 124 -15.48 -7.28 -5.83
N SER A 125 -16.18 -8.08 -5.04
CA SER A 125 -17.13 -9.09 -5.51
C SER A 125 -18.58 -8.68 -5.22
N HIS A 126 -19.26 -9.24 -4.22
CA HIS A 126 -20.73 -9.15 -4.11
C HIS A 126 -21.26 -8.29 -2.96
N THR A 127 -20.41 -7.87 -2.01
CA THR A 127 -20.87 -7.25 -0.76
C THR A 127 -20.51 -5.76 -0.66
N HIS A 128 -21.37 -4.99 0.04
CA HIS A 128 -21.16 -3.56 0.33
C HIS A 128 -21.17 -3.33 1.85
N HIS A 129 -20.16 -3.85 2.52
CA HIS A 129 -20.12 -3.75 3.98
C HIS A 129 -18.91 -2.97 4.50
N TYR A 130 -17.85 -2.88 3.71
CA TYR A 130 -16.56 -2.44 4.21
C TYR A 130 -16.16 -1.10 3.61
N SER A 131 -15.56 -0.25 4.44
CA SER A 131 -15.19 1.12 4.08
C SER A 131 -14.02 1.21 3.09
N GLY A 132 -13.33 0.10 2.82
CA GLY A 132 -12.30 0.02 1.78
C GLY A 132 -10.93 0.42 2.27
N PHE A 133 -10.20 1.23 1.50
CA PHE A 133 -8.82 1.58 1.84
C PHE A 133 -8.51 3.06 1.59
N ARG A 134 -7.48 3.53 2.28
CA ARG A 134 -6.81 4.80 2.00
C ARG A 134 -5.31 4.62 2.10
N ILE A 135 -4.62 4.84 0.99
CA ILE A 135 -3.17 4.68 0.85
C ILE A 135 -2.58 6.06 0.60
N ARG A 136 -1.61 6.47 1.41
CA ARG A 136 -0.75 7.61 1.12
C ARG A 136 0.38 7.15 0.21
N TYR A 137 0.53 7.79 -0.94
CA TYR A 137 1.70 7.60 -1.80
C TYR A 137 2.64 8.80 -1.68
N GLN A 138 3.93 8.55 -1.86
CA GLN A 138 4.95 9.58 -1.91
C GLN A 138 5.92 9.28 -3.05
N PHE A 139 6.26 10.32 -3.80
CA PHE A 139 7.40 10.35 -4.71
C PHE A 139 8.57 10.99 -3.96
N LEU A 140 9.65 10.25 -3.79
CA LEU A 140 10.80 10.66 -3.00
C LEU A 140 12.09 10.46 -3.80
N PRO A 141 13.17 11.21 -3.54
CA PRO A 141 14.44 10.98 -4.19
C PRO A 141 14.96 9.58 -3.87
N GLU A 142 15.56 8.91 -4.86
CA GLU A 142 16.28 7.68 -4.61
C GLU A 142 17.43 7.95 -3.63
N ALA A 143 17.45 7.21 -2.51
CA ALA A 143 18.54 7.34 -1.55
C ALA A 143 19.85 6.86 -2.20
N PRO A 144 20.97 7.61 -2.06
CA PRO A 144 22.23 7.18 -2.62
C PRO A 144 22.68 5.87 -1.96
N ALA A 145 23.05 4.88 -2.79
CA ALA A 145 23.43 3.52 -2.37
C ALA A 145 24.60 3.44 -1.36
N ASN A 146 25.31 4.55 -1.12
CA ASN A 146 26.48 4.64 -0.24
C ASN A 146 26.29 5.65 0.91
N ALA A 147 25.11 5.71 1.53
CA ALA A 147 24.92 6.41 2.80
C ALA A 147 25.48 5.62 4.01
N THR A 148 26.68 5.05 3.88
CA THR A 148 27.52 4.60 5.00
C THR A 148 28.62 5.63 5.22
N GLY A 149 28.23 6.83 5.65
CA GLY A 149 29.16 7.91 5.92
C GLY A 149 28.45 9.04 6.63
N LYS A 150 28.91 9.34 7.85
CA LYS A 150 28.39 10.37 8.75
C LYS A 150 28.07 11.67 8.00
N SER A 151 26.79 11.99 7.91
CA SER A 151 26.29 13.33 7.60
C SER A 151 25.08 13.56 8.50
N GLY A 152 25.34 14.12 9.68
CA GLY A 152 24.29 14.72 10.50
C GLY A 152 23.64 15.85 9.71
N LYS A 153 22.49 15.57 9.10
CA LYS A 153 21.48 16.56 8.76
C LYS A 153 20.18 16.06 9.35
N GLU A 154 19.94 16.51 10.56
CA GLU A 154 18.71 16.36 11.29
C GLU A 154 17.57 16.91 10.42
N TRP A 155 16.66 16.04 10.00
CA TRP A 155 15.41 16.48 9.39
C TRP A 155 14.59 17.14 10.50
N PRO A 156 14.02 18.35 10.30
CA PRO A 156 13.27 19.02 11.34
C PRO A 156 12.13 18.10 11.79
N THR A 157 12.17 17.74 13.07
CA THR A 157 11.08 17.03 13.73
C THR A 157 9.81 17.86 13.59
N PRO A 158 8.68 17.26 13.20
CA PRO A 158 7.38 17.92 13.26
C PRO A 158 7.14 18.42 14.69
N PRO A 159 6.52 19.60 14.90
CA PRO A 159 6.29 20.10 16.25
C PRO A 159 5.45 19.08 17.03
N SER A 160 6.05 18.47 18.05
CA SER A 160 5.34 17.66 19.02
C SER A 160 4.38 18.57 19.77
N GLN A 161 3.09 18.48 19.43
CA GLN A 161 2.05 19.05 20.26
C GLN A 161 2.02 18.28 21.58
N MET A 162 2.51 18.97 22.61
CA MET A 162 2.49 18.58 24.01
C MET A 162 1.07 18.20 24.42
N SER A 163 0.89 17.05 25.05
CA SER A 163 -0.25 16.80 25.94
C SER A 163 0.27 16.31 27.31
N PRO A 164 -0.48 16.59 28.40
CA PRO A 164 0.11 16.75 29.73
C PRO A 164 0.48 15.45 30.42
N ILE A 165 1.57 15.52 31.19
CA ILE A 165 2.03 14.49 32.13
C ILE A 165 1.03 14.38 33.29
N LEU A 166 0.50 13.18 33.54
CA LEU A 166 0.02 12.78 34.88
C LEU A 166 1.09 11.89 35.53
N PRO A 167 1.36 12.07 36.84
CA PRO A 167 2.46 11.38 37.50
C PRO A 167 2.07 9.98 37.98
N GLY A 168 2.99 9.03 37.76
CA GLY A 168 3.21 7.88 38.62
C GLY A 168 2.51 6.59 38.23
N ILE A 169 3.22 5.70 37.51
CA ILE A 169 3.42 4.29 37.88
C ILE A 169 4.79 3.86 37.33
N GLU A 170 5.80 3.75 38.21
CA GLU A 170 7.00 2.96 37.94
C GLU A 170 6.63 1.48 37.99
N SER A 171 6.87 0.74 36.90
CA SER A 171 7.56 -0.57 36.89
C SER A 171 7.23 -1.42 35.65
N THR A 172 8.28 -2.07 35.13
CA THR A 172 8.27 -3.27 34.26
C THR A 172 8.09 -3.14 32.73
N GLY A 173 8.82 -2.21 32.08
CA GLY A 173 9.00 -2.24 30.62
C GLY A 173 10.11 -3.18 30.10
N LYS A 174 11.00 -3.70 30.97
CA LYS A 174 12.15 -4.52 30.57
C LYS A 174 11.89 -6.04 30.52
N GLU A 175 10.81 -6.52 31.13
CA GLU A 175 10.51 -7.96 31.18
C GLU A 175 9.61 -8.42 30.02
N PHE A 176 8.86 -7.49 29.40
CA PHE A 176 8.01 -7.82 28.25
C PHE A 176 8.82 -8.10 26.97
N TYR A 177 9.94 -7.38 26.77
CA TYR A 177 10.80 -7.56 25.60
C TYR A 177 11.70 -8.80 25.66
N ARG A 178 12.00 -9.36 26.85
CA ARG A 178 12.72 -10.64 26.94
C ARG A 178 11.85 -11.81 26.47
N THR A 179 10.55 -11.78 26.76
CA THR A 179 9.63 -12.88 26.44
C THR A 179 9.31 -12.99 24.95
N LEU A 180 9.44 -11.89 24.19
CA LEU A 180 9.25 -11.89 22.73
C LEU A 180 10.46 -12.42 21.95
N LEU A 181 11.68 -12.25 22.48
CA LEU A 181 12.90 -12.72 21.81
C LEU A 181 13.17 -14.22 22.02
N GLU A 182 12.64 -14.84 23.09
CA GLU A 182 12.77 -16.29 23.28
C GLU A 182 11.77 -17.10 22.45
N LYS A 183 10.63 -16.52 22.05
CA LYS A 183 9.60 -17.24 21.25
C LYS A 183 9.78 -17.19 19.73
N VAL A 184 10.72 -16.39 19.21
CA VAL A 184 11.06 -16.36 17.77
C VAL A 184 12.12 -17.44 17.43
N SER A 185 12.67 -18.13 18.43
CA SER A 185 13.75 -19.11 18.27
C SER A 185 13.30 -20.52 17.84
N GLU A 186 12.00 -20.84 17.80
CA GLU A 186 11.55 -22.25 17.66
C GLU A 186 10.78 -22.61 16.40
N SER A 187 10.52 -21.69 15.46
CA SER A 187 9.86 -22.07 14.20
C SER A 187 10.67 -21.70 12.96
N SER A 188 11.13 -22.74 12.28
CA SER A 188 11.62 -22.77 10.89
C SER A 188 13.14 -22.66 10.70
N THR A 189 13.75 -23.84 10.57
CA THR A 189 15.12 -24.11 10.13
C THR A 189 15.46 -23.58 8.73
N THR A 190 14.51 -22.95 8.02
CA THR A 190 14.70 -22.40 6.67
C THR A 190 15.28 -20.98 6.69
N TYR A 191 15.20 -20.24 7.82
CA TYR A 191 15.66 -18.84 7.88
C TYR A 191 17.17 -18.67 8.19
N ARG A 192 17.90 -19.78 8.42
CA ARG A 192 19.33 -19.76 8.77
C ARG A 192 20.31 -19.69 7.59
N ALA A 193 19.83 -19.48 6.36
CA ALA A 193 20.69 -19.39 5.18
C ALA A 193 20.76 -18.00 4.50
N ILE A 194 19.98 -17.00 4.95
CA ILE A 194 19.91 -15.71 4.24
C ILE A 194 20.56 -14.55 4.99
N ILE A 195 20.84 -14.67 6.29
CA ILE A 195 21.52 -13.62 7.06
C ILE A 195 22.78 -14.18 7.73
N CYS A 196 23.81 -14.50 6.93
CA CYS A 196 25.17 -14.74 7.45
C CYS A 196 26.29 -14.67 6.37
N ARG A 197 26.16 -13.82 5.34
CA ARG A 197 27.26 -13.49 4.40
C ARG A 197 27.42 -11.99 4.12
N ALA A 198 27.01 -11.13 5.05
CA ALA A 198 27.22 -9.69 4.94
C ALA A 198 28.24 -9.11 5.94
N TYR A 199 28.76 -9.91 6.89
CA TYR A 199 29.79 -9.45 7.83
C TYR A 199 30.77 -10.57 8.18
N ALA A 200 31.69 -10.83 7.26
CA ALA A 200 33.01 -11.37 7.59
C ALA A 200 34.00 -10.71 6.63
N THR A 201 35.02 -10.10 7.24
CA THR A 201 36.22 -9.44 6.69
C THR A 201 36.75 -10.00 5.37
#